data_AF-A0A2V1ASF2-F1
#
_entry.id   AF-A0A2V1ASF2-F1
#
_cell.length_a   1.000
_cell.length_b   1.000
_cell.length_c   1.000
_cell.angle_alpha   90.00
_cell.angle_beta   90.00
_cell.angle_gamma   90.00
#
_symmetry.space_group_name_H-M   'P 1'
#
loop_
_entity.id
_entity.type
_entity.pdbx_description
1 polymer ?
#
loop_
_entity_poly.entity_id
_entity_poly.type
_entity_poly.pdbx_seq_one_letter_code
_entity_poly.pdbx_strand_id
1 'polypeptide(L)'
;MAWLPFGAGKNGDQAQAPGPQSPQLEQRSHQNLSISPDESDIQNTLNQIATSQTQPDVQFAQAKTKEESNEAVNKFVGDHPKRMFIIDGEKYANESIICTNDQRGEKTCLRLRYNSIQLFKQMQKLEYFCSLPNDIDATYFECRKMT
;
A
#
# COMPACT_ATOMS: atom_id res chain seq x y z
N MET A 1 21.60 -65.54 1.18
CA MET A 1 22.95 -66.14 1.37
C MET A 1 23.92 -65.31 0.57
N ALA A 2 25.05 -64.99 1.21
CA ALA A 2 26.06 -64.03 0.80
C ALA A 2 26.64 -64.26 -0.62
N TRP A 3 27.40 -63.28 -1.14
CA TRP A 3 28.86 -63.33 -1.41
C TRP A 3 29.30 -62.02 -2.11
N LEU A 4 30.37 -61.38 -1.62
CA LEU A 4 31.25 -60.47 -2.39
C LEU A 4 32.29 -61.36 -3.11
N PRO A 5 32.82 -61.02 -4.31
CA PRO A 5 33.94 -60.07 -4.37
C PRO A 5 34.10 -59.26 -5.69
N PHE A 6 35.14 -58.43 -5.62
CA PHE A 6 35.69 -57.44 -6.56
C PHE A 6 36.42 -58.04 -7.77
N GLY A 7 36.55 -57.22 -8.82
CA GLY A 7 37.56 -57.31 -9.89
C GLY A 7 36.97 -56.95 -11.26
N ALA A 8 37.62 -56.28 -12.20
CA ALA A 8 38.94 -55.65 -12.28
C ALA A 8 38.90 -54.77 -13.54
N GLY A 9 39.60 -53.63 -13.56
CA GLY A 9 39.67 -52.78 -14.75
C GLY A 9 40.67 -51.65 -14.57
N LYS A 10 41.92 -51.96 -14.89
CA LYS A 10 43.12 -51.13 -14.79
C LYS A 10 43.20 -50.12 -15.95
N ASN A 11 43.79 -48.97 -15.63
CA ASN A 11 44.58 -48.07 -16.48
C ASN A 11 43.87 -47.30 -17.60
N GLY A 12 43.95 -45.97 -17.49
CA GLY A 12 43.75 -45.07 -18.62
C GLY A 12 43.73 -43.63 -18.17
N ASP A 13 44.90 -43.01 -18.20
CA ASP A 13 45.10 -41.60 -18.55
C ASP A 13 44.53 -40.48 -17.68
N GLN A 14 45.51 -39.70 -17.20
CA GLN A 14 45.60 -38.25 -17.37
C GLN A 14 44.99 -37.31 -16.32
N ALA A 15 45.93 -36.56 -15.76
CA ALA A 15 45.86 -35.14 -15.42
C ALA A 15 44.99 -34.74 -14.23
N GLN A 16 45.68 -34.36 -13.15
CA GLN A 16 45.16 -33.51 -12.08
C GLN A 16 44.43 -32.29 -12.67
N ALA A 17 43.11 -32.27 -12.52
CA ALA A 17 42.32 -31.06 -12.63
C ALA A 17 42.41 -30.29 -11.29
N PRO A 18 42.56 -28.95 -11.31
CA PRO A 18 42.65 -28.15 -10.11
C PRO A 18 41.31 -28.20 -9.36
N GLY A 19 41.37 -28.41 -8.04
CA GLY A 19 40.19 -28.43 -7.17
C GLY A 19 39.43 -27.11 -7.22
N PRO A 20 38.10 -27.13 -6.95
CA PRO A 20 37.29 -25.92 -6.94
C PRO A 20 37.76 -24.98 -5.83
N GLN A 21 38.27 -23.82 -6.24
CA GLN A 21 38.62 -22.73 -5.34
C GLN A 21 37.34 -22.20 -4.68
N SER A 22 37.38 -22.06 -3.35
CA SER A 22 36.35 -21.37 -2.58
C SER A 22 36.21 -19.92 -3.09
N PRO A 23 34.99 -19.38 -3.27
CA PRO A 23 34.86 -17.97 -3.63
C PRO A 23 35.40 -17.14 -2.47
N GLN A 24 36.45 -16.36 -2.73
CA GLN A 24 36.88 -15.31 -1.81
C GLN A 24 35.72 -14.31 -1.69
N LEU A 25 35.16 -14.20 -0.50
CA LEU A 25 34.27 -13.09 -0.16
C LEU A 25 35.10 -11.82 -0.21
N GLU A 26 34.98 -11.06 -1.29
CA GLU A 26 35.49 -9.69 -1.36
C GLU A 26 34.79 -8.85 -0.29
N GLN A 27 35.53 -8.56 0.78
CA GLN A 27 35.12 -7.60 1.78
C GLN A 27 35.24 -6.20 1.14
N ARG A 28 34.14 -5.72 0.54
CA ARG A 28 34.06 -4.37 -0.02
C ARG A 28 34.42 -3.37 1.08
N SER A 29 35.56 -2.72 0.90
CA SER A 29 36.04 -1.62 1.74
C SER A 29 34.93 -0.59 1.91
N HIS A 30 34.53 -0.32 3.16
CA HIS A 30 33.61 0.75 3.46
C HIS A 30 34.29 2.07 3.10
N GLN A 31 33.94 2.63 1.94
CA GLN A 31 34.27 4.00 1.63
C GLN A 31 33.54 4.87 2.67
N ASN A 32 34.29 5.52 3.54
CA ASN A 32 33.73 6.44 4.51
C ASN A 32 33.20 7.66 3.74
N LEU A 33 31.90 7.68 3.46
CA LEU A 33 31.25 8.87 2.92
C LEU A 33 31.36 9.95 4.00
N SER A 34 32.22 10.94 3.76
CA SER A 34 32.19 12.19 4.50
C SER A 34 30.89 12.89 4.17
N ILE A 35 29.85 12.58 4.95
CA ILE A 35 28.56 13.25 4.89
C ILE A 35 28.76 14.61 5.56
N SER A 36 28.98 15.64 4.75
CA SER A 36 28.83 17.01 5.20
C SER A 36 27.38 17.21 5.67
N PRO A 37 27.13 17.80 6.84
CA PRO A 37 25.80 17.86 7.46
C PRO A 37 24.80 18.83 6.80
N ASP A 38 25.13 19.42 5.65
CA ASP A 38 24.39 20.54 5.06
C ASP A 38 23.52 20.20 3.84
N GLU A 39 23.50 18.95 3.36
CA GLU A 39 22.61 18.56 2.27
C GLU A 39 21.80 17.32 2.68
N SER A 40 20.66 17.56 3.32
CA SER A 40 19.77 16.49 3.76
C SER A 40 19.17 15.80 2.54
N ASP A 41 19.63 14.58 2.25
CA ASP A 41 19.04 13.65 1.27
C ASP A 41 17.52 13.51 1.44
N ILE A 42 17.00 13.77 2.66
CA ILE A 42 15.58 13.76 2.98
C ILE A 42 14.85 14.87 2.21
N GLN A 43 15.41 16.08 2.11
CA GLN A 43 14.76 17.17 1.37
C GLN A 43 14.75 16.92 -0.13
N ASN A 44 15.84 16.39 -0.69
CA ASN A 44 15.86 16.00 -2.10
C ASN A 44 14.85 14.87 -2.39
N THR A 45 14.75 13.89 -1.50
CA THR A 45 13.79 12.79 -1.63
C THR A 45 12.35 13.29 -1.48
N LEU A 46 12.06 14.15 -0.51
CA LEU A 46 10.74 14.77 -0.33
C LEU A 46 10.34 15.62 -1.55
N ASN A 47 11.27 16.38 -2.11
CA ASN A 47 11.04 17.15 -3.32
C ASN A 47 10.74 16.25 -4.52
N GLN A 48 11.47 15.14 -4.68
CA GLN A 48 11.22 14.15 -5.74
C GLN A 48 9.85 13.48 -5.60
N ILE A 49 9.42 13.15 -4.37
CA ILE A 49 8.08 12.60 -4.09
C ILE A 49 6.99 13.64 -4.34
N ALA A 50 7.23 14.92 -4.00
CA ALA A 50 6.30 16.00 -4.29
C ALA A 50 6.15 16.29 -5.79
N THR A 51 7.23 16.14 -6.57
CA THR A 51 7.22 16.34 -8.03
C THR A 51 6.79 15.12 -8.83
N SER A 52 6.82 13.92 -8.23
CA SER A 52 6.30 12.71 -8.87
C SER A 52 4.78 12.79 -8.86
N GLN A 53 4.18 12.88 -10.05
CA GLN A 53 2.77 13.18 -10.35
C GLN A 53 1.75 12.11 -9.88
N THR A 54 2.02 11.44 -8.77
CA THR A 54 1.23 10.31 -8.24
C THR A 54 0.76 10.57 -6.81
N GLN A 55 0.60 11.83 -6.41
CA GLN A 55 -0.16 12.13 -5.20
C GLN A 55 -1.64 11.91 -5.51
N PRO A 56 -2.36 11.04 -4.77
CA PRO A 56 -3.80 10.93 -4.93
C PRO A 56 -4.43 12.31 -4.73
N ASP A 57 -5.37 12.70 -5.60
CA ASP A 57 -6.14 13.94 -5.42
C ASP A 57 -7.01 13.78 -4.18
N VAL A 58 -6.46 14.17 -3.03
CA VAL A 58 -7.16 14.22 -1.76
C VAL A 58 -7.77 15.61 -1.64
N GLN A 59 -9.05 15.70 -1.99
CA GLN A 59 -9.83 16.90 -1.76
C GLN A 59 -10.17 16.99 -0.28
N PHE A 60 -9.89 18.14 0.32
CA PHE A 60 -10.26 18.42 1.69
C PHE A 60 -11.64 19.08 1.70
N ALA A 61 -12.64 18.41 2.26
CA ALA A 61 -13.91 19.07 2.50
C ALA A 61 -13.68 20.15 3.55
N GLN A 62 -13.93 21.43 3.19
CA GLN A 62 -13.88 22.55 4.14
C GLN A 62 -15.13 22.62 5.03
N ALA A 63 -15.81 21.49 5.27
CA ALA A 63 -17.02 21.45 6.07
C ALA A 63 -16.68 21.76 7.54
N LYS A 64 -17.37 22.76 8.10
CA LYS A 64 -17.26 23.18 9.50
C LYS A 64 -18.36 22.55 10.36
N THR A 65 -19.46 22.14 9.74
CA THR A 65 -20.61 21.52 10.38
C THR A 65 -20.88 20.12 9.86
N LYS A 66 -21.72 19.38 10.59
CA LYS A 66 -22.15 18.03 10.21
C LYS A 66 -23.03 18.07 8.95
N GLU A 67 -23.86 19.09 8.83
CA GLU A 67 -24.78 19.30 7.72
C GLU A 67 -24.01 19.55 6.43
N GLU A 68 -23.01 20.43 6.45
CA GLU A 68 -22.10 20.67 5.32
C GLU A 68 -21.34 19.39 4.94
N SER A 69 -20.95 18.58 5.93
CA SER A 69 -20.28 17.32 5.68
C SER A 69 -21.20 16.30 5.00
N ASN A 70 -22.47 16.21 5.39
CA ASN A 70 -23.45 15.35 4.74
C ASN A 70 -23.69 15.80 3.28
N GLU A 71 -23.78 17.10 3.05
CA GLU A 71 -23.95 17.65 1.70
C GLU A 71 -22.73 17.35 0.82
N ALA A 72 -21.52 17.53 1.35
CA ALA A 72 -20.28 17.19 0.64
C ALA A 72 -20.25 15.70 0.26
N VAL A 73 -20.68 14.80 1.15
CA VAL A 73 -20.77 13.37 0.85
C VAL A 73 -21.85 13.06 -0.16
N ASN A 74 -23.04 13.67 -0.04
CA ASN A 74 -24.10 13.47 -1.02
C ASN A 74 -23.66 13.88 -2.42
N LYS A 75 -22.97 15.02 -2.53
CA LYS A 75 -22.40 15.49 -3.78
C LYS A 75 -21.33 14.52 -4.30
N PHE A 76 -20.35 14.16 -3.46
CA PHE A 76 -19.26 13.26 -3.85
C PHE A 76 -19.75 11.89 -4.33
N VAL A 77 -20.73 11.31 -3.63
CA VAL A 77 -21.35 10.03 -4.02
C VAL A 77 -22.24 10.20 -5.25
N GLY A 78 -22.92 11.34 -5.38
CA GLY A 78 -23.76 11.68 -6.54
C GLY A 78 -22.97 11.89 -7.83
N ASP A 79 -21.77 12.46 -7.75
CA ASP A 79 -20.85 12.64 -8.87
C ASP A 79 -20.27 11.29 -9.36
N HIS A 80 -20.35 10.26 -8.51
CA HIS A 80 -19.79 8.93 -8.74
C HIS A 80 -20.82 7.81 -8.47
N PRO A 81 -21.94 7.79 -9.22
CA PRO A 81 -23.00 6.83 -8.98
C PRO A 81 -22.54 5.40 -9.28
N LYS A 82 -23.02 4.43 -8.50
CA LYS A 82 -22.74 2.98 -8.64
C LYS A 82 -21.27 2.57 -8.47
N ARG A 83 -20.39 3.48 -8.04
CA ARG A 83 -19.01 3.13 -7.72
C ARG A 83 -18.89 2.51 -6.33
N MET A 84 -17.77 1.84 -6.12
CA MET A 84 -17.33 1.39 -4.81
C MET A 84 -16.65 2.56 -4.09
N PHE A 85 -17.00 2.75 -2.82
CA PHE A 85 -16.39 3.72 -1.95
C PHE A 85 -15.69 2.99 -0.81
N ILE A 86 -14.45 3.38 -0.53
CA ILE A 86 -13.72 2.90 0.63
C ILE A 86 -13.74 4.03 1.64
N ILE A 87 -14.24 3.73 2.83
CA ILE A 87 -14.24 4.67 3.95
C ILE A 87 -13.19 4.21 4.93
N ASP A 88 -12.33 5.13 5.34
CA ASP A 88 -11.31 4.90 6.36
C ASP A 88 -11.44 5.98 7.45
N GLY A 89 -11.40 5.55 8.71
CA GLY A 89 -11.41 6.45 9.85
C GLY A 89 -11.52 5.68 11.14
N GLU A 90 -10.66 6.00 12.09
CA GLU A 90 -10.70 5.37 13.41
C GLU A 90 -12.09 5.51 14.06
N LYS A 91 -12.50 4.49 14.81
CA LYS A 91 -13.84 4.37 15.40
C LYS A 91 -14.27 5.58 16.23
N TYR A 92 -13.34 6.31 16.84
CA TYR A 92 -13.63 7.48 17.68
C TYR A 92 -12.96 8.77 17.19
N ALA A 93 -12.31 8.75 16.01
CA ALA A 93 -11.74 9.97 15.44
C ALA A 93 -12.85 10.92 14.96
N ASN A 94 -12.60 12.22 15.06
CA ASN A 94 -13.52 13.25 14.58
C ASN A 94 -13.39 13.48 13.06
N GLU A 95 -12.64 12.63 12.38
CA GLU A 95 -12.37 12.72 10.96
C GLU A 95 -12.42 11.35 10.30
N SER A 96 -12.75 11.36 9.02
CA SER A 96 -12.75 10.18 8.16
C SER A 96 -12.48 10.60 6.72
N ILE A 97 -12.08 9.62 5.92
CA ILE A 97 -11.79 9.79 4.50
C ILE A 97 -12.70 8.84 3.73
N ILE A 98 -13.33 9.35 2.68
CA ILE A 98 -14.04 8.53 1.69
C ILE A 98 -13.30 8.60 0.37
N CYS A 99 -12.91 7.46 -0.18
CA CYS A 99 -12.21 7.34 -1.44
C CYS A 99 -13.03 6.55 -2.45
N THR A 100 -12.90 6.90 -3.73
CA THR A 100 -13.41 6.10 -4.84
C THR A 100 -12.40 6.06 -5.97
N ASN A 101 -12.57 5.12 -6.88
CA ASN A 101 -11.76 5.05 -8.10
C ASN A 101 -12.52 5.69 -9.25
N ASP A 102 -11.81 6.39 -10.13
CA ASP A 102 -12.35 6.90 -11.38
C ASP A 102 -12.34 5.84 -12.49
N GLN A 103 -12.78 6.22 -13.70
CA GLN A 103 -12.80 5.29 -14.85
C GLN A 103 -11.39 4.92 -15.34
N ARG A 104 -10.37 5.71 -15.01
CA ARG A 104 -8.96 5.50 -15.36
C ARG A 104 -8.21 4.73 -14.26
N GLY A 105 -8.86 4.46 -13.14
CA GLY A 105 -8.27 3.82 -11.95
C GLY A 105 -7.59 4.80 -11.00
N GLU A 106 -7.69 6.11 -11.24
CA GLU A 106 -7.19 7.14 -10.34
C GLU A 106 -8.06 7.18 -9.07
N LYS A 107 -7.42 7.29 -7.92
CA LYS A 107 -8.09 7.38 -6.63
C LYS A 107 -8.40 8.83 -6.32
N THR A 108 -9.68 9.15 -6.12
CA THR A 108 -10.14 10.44 -5.62
C THR A 108 -10.64 10.24 -4.20
N CYS A 109 -10.11 11.03 -3.27
CA CYS A 109 -10.46 10.94 -1.85
C CYS A 109 -11.00 12.27 -1.34
N LEU A 110 -11.97 12.21 -0.43
CA LEU A 110 -12.54 13.34 0.27
C LEU A 110 -12.32 13.16 1.78
N ARG A 111 -11.57 14.07 2.40
CA ARG A 111 -11.42 14.11 3.86
C ARG A 111 -12.54 14.93 4.49
N LEU A 112 -13.15 14.41 5.54
CA LEU A 112 -14.35 14.94 6.17
C LEU A 112 -14.14 15.11 7.68
N ARG A 113 -14.74 16.15 8.27
CA ARG A 113 -14.68 16.41 9.72
C ARG A 113 -15.79 15.72 10.48
N TYR A 114 -15.95 14.41 10.26
CA TYR A 114 -16.83 13.61 11.10
C TYR A 114 -16.41 12.14 11.16
N ASN A 115 -16.86 11.47 12.21
CA ASN A 115 -16.47 10.09 12.54
C ASN A 115 -16.99 9.05 11.53
N SER A 116 -16.25 7.95 11.39
CA SER A 116 -16.57 6.83 10.48
C SER A 116 -17.97 6.22 10.68
N ILE A 117 -18.48 6.18 11.92
CA ILE A 117 -19.84 5.71 12.23
C ILE A 117 -20.91 6.61 11.62
N GLN A 118 -20.68 7.92 11.68
CA GLN A 118 -21.61 8.89 11.10
C GLN A 118 -21.58 8.80 9.56
N LEU A 119 -20.41 8.54 8.97
CA LEU A 119 -20.23 8.39 7.52
C LEU A 119 -20.92 7.12 7.01
N PHE A 120 -20.77 6.02 7.76
CA PHE A 120 -21.54 4.79 7.54
C PHE A 120 -23.06 5.04 7.54
N LYS A 121 -23.59 5.73 8.55
CA LYS A 121 -25.02 6.08 8.62
C LYS A 121 -25.47 6.93 7.43
N GLN A 122 -24.62 7.85 6.96
CA GLN A 122 -24.95 8.68 5.81
C GLN A 122 -24.98 7.86 4.52
N MET A 123 -24.02 6.96 4.31
CA MET A 123 -24.00 6.05 3.16
C MET A 123 -25.22 5.11 3.14
N GLN A 124 -25.64 4.59 4.31
CA GLN A 124 -26.85 3.77 4.41
C GLN A 124 -28.13 4.53 4.00
N LYS A 125 -28.24 5.83 4.35
CA LYS A 125 -29.36 6.67 3.91
C LYS A 125 -29.37 6.89 2.39
N LEU A 126 -28.20 6.84 1.75
CA LEU A 126 -28.04 6.90 0.30
C LEU A 126 -28.25 5.53 -0.39
N GLU A 127 -28.73 4.53 0.37
CA GLU A 127 -28.98 3.16 -0.09
C GLU A 127 -27.69 2.43 -0.54
N TYR A 128 -26.55 2.78 0.06
CA TYR A 128 -25.33 2.02 -0.09
C TYR A 128 -25.24 0.94 0.98
N PHE A 129 -24.91 -0.26 0.54
CA PHE A 129 -24.56 -1.37 1.41
C PHE A 129 -23.08 -1.32 1.73
N CYS A 130 -22.75 -1.28 3.01
CA CYS A 130 -21.39 -1.22 3.49
C CYS A 130 -20.99 -2.55 4.14
N SER A 131 -19.92 -3.17 3.65
CA SER A 131 -19.32 -4.39 4.19
C SER A 131 -18.11 -4.05 5.05
N LEU A 132 -18.12 -4.55 6.28
CA LEU A 132 -16.96 -4.55 7.15
C LEU A 132 -15.96 -5.62 6.67
N PRO A 133 -14.66 -5.37 6.79
CA PRO A 133 -13.62 -6.37 6.54
C PRO A 133 -13.70 -7.51 7.58
N ASN A 134 -13.06 -8.64 7.26
CA ASN A 134 -12.96 -9.78 8.19
C ASN A 134 -12.02 -9.50 9.37
N ASP A 135 -11.12 -8.53 9.22
CA ASP A 135 -10.21 -8.09 10.25
C ASP A 135 -10.95 -7.20 11.27
N ILE A 136 -10.87 -7.59 12.54
CA ILE A 136 -11.53 -6.91 13.66
C ILE A 136 -10.87 -5.56 13.96
N ASP A 137 -9.58 -5.44 13.65
CA ASP A 137 -8.78 -4.23 13.94
C ASP A 137 -8.78 -3.24 12.76
N ALA A 138 -9.44 -3.57 11.65
CA ALA A 138 -9.47 -2.71 10.49
C ALA A 138 -10.32 -1.45 10.72
N THR A 139 -9.76 -0.31 10.32
CA THR A 139 -10.38 1.02 10.43
C THR A 139 -11.16 1.43 9.18
N TYR A 140 -11.22 0.55 8.19
CA TYR A 140 -11.84 0.82 6.90
C TYR A 140 -13.01 -0.11 6.61
N PHE A 141 -13.91 0.31 5.73
CA PHE A 141 -14.99 -0.50 5.20
C PHE A 141 -15.37 -0.07 3.79
N GLU A 142 -15.97 -0.99 3.04
CA GLU A 142 -16.32 -0.78 1.65
C GLU A 142 -17.82 -0.60 1.49
N CYS A 143 -18.26 0.44 0.79
CA CYS A 143 -19.65 0.71 0.49
C CYS A 143 -19.92 0.62 -1.01
N ARG A 144 -20.98 -0.10 -1.38
CA ARG A 144 -21.43 -0.28 -2.77
C ARG A 144 -22.94 -0.09 -2.87
N LYS A 145 -23.39 0.45 -4.00
CA LYS A 145 -24.83 0.56 -4.26
C LYS A 145 -25.38 -0.82 -4.63
N MET A 146 -26.41 -1.28 -3.93
CA MET A 146 -27.15 -2.47 -4.35
C MET A 146 -28.06 -2.03 -5.51
N THR A 147 -27.88 -2.67 -6.67
CA THR A 147 -28.66 -2.38 -7.89
C THR A 147 -29.90 -3.26 -7.91
#